data_AF-A0A7S7EWE1-F1
#
_entry.id   AF-A0A7S7EWE1-F1
#
_cell.length_a   1.000
_cell.length_b   1.000
_cell.length_c   1.000
_cell.angle_alpha   90.00
_cell.angle_beta   90.00
_cell.angle_gamma   90.00
#
_symmetry.space_group_name_H-M   'P 1'
#
loop_
_entity.id
_entity.type
_entity.pdbx_description
1 polymer ?
#
loop_
_entity_poly.entity_id
_entity_poly.type
_entity_poly.pdbx_seq_one_letter_code
_entity_poly.pdbx_strand_id
1 'polypeptide(L)'
;MYRNKLCDCSQCKQVDSIEEIQKGIYKIEDGIKMIQKGLDLICCCRIREGIKCIEEGLCKVEKGLEDVIAGLSDFEFECDYRSNEAIKAGVCGIKDGVKGVKQGLCELQNCCLCEGIESVREAIPELEEGLCMLVKGVNDVIDERDSRKKNKCY
;
A
#
# COMPACT_ATOMS: atom_id res chain seq x y z
N MET A 1 16.74 -32.23 -20.56
CA MET A 1 17.57 -31.06 -20.18
C MET A 1 17.54 -30.06 -21.34
N TYR A 2 16.60 -29.13 -21.34
CA TYR A 2 16.68 -27.95 -22.21
C TYR A 2 16.71 -26.73 -21.32
N ARG A 3 17.86 -26.06 -21.33
CA ARG A 3 18.17 -24.87 -20.54
C ARG A 3 17.13 -23.79 -20.84
N ASN A 4 16.43 -23.36 -19.79
CA ASN A 4 15.67 -22.12 -19.75
C ASN A 4 16.54 -20.99 -20.32
N LYS A 5 16.23 -20.58 -21.55
CA LYS A 5 16.73 -19.31 -22.09
C LYS A 5 16.12 -18.22 -21.22
N LEU A 6 16.96 -17.59 -20.41
CA LEU A 6 16.67 -16.31 -19.78
C LEU A 6 16.09 -15.38 -20.86
N CYS A 7 14.86 -14.94 -20.67
CA CYS A 7 14.24 -13.95 -21.51
C CYS A 7 14.73 -12.57 -21.04
N ASP A 8 15.86 -12.13 -21.60
CA ASP A 8 16.43 -10.78 -21.41
C ASP A 8 15.67 -9.74 -22.27
N CYS A 9 14.34 -9.73 -22.16
CA CYS A 9 13.52 -8.71 -22.79
C CYS A 9 13.14 -7.66 -21.75
N SER A 10 13.38 -6.38 -22.04
CA SER A 10 12.95 -5.24 -21.20
C SER A 10 11.47 -5.32 -20.81
N GLN A 11 10.64 -5.91 -21.70
CA GLN A 11 9.22 -6.11 -21.48
C GLN A 11 8.91 -7.13 -20.36
N CYS A 12 9.77 -8.12 -20.11
CA CYS A 12 9.56 -9.11 -19.03
C CYS A 12 9.84 -8.50 -17.65
N LYS A 13 10.95 -7.75 -17.50
CA LYS A 13 11.29 -7.06 -16.23
C LYS A 13 10.23 -6.03 -15.81
N GLN A 14 9.57 -5.40 -16.77
CA GLN A 14 8.53 -4.39 -16.50
C GLN A 14 7.15 -4.96 -16.17
N VAL A 15 6.84 -6.18 -16.60
CA VAL A 15 5.61 -6.87 -16.19
C VAL A 15 5.74 -7.27 -14.72
N ASP A 16 6.93 -7.71 -14.32
CA ASP A 16 7.24 -8.04 -12.93
C ASP A 16 7.06 -6.83 -12.00
N SER A 17 7.54 -5.63 -12.37
CA SER A 17 7.42 -4.43 -11.52
C SER A 17 5.97 -3.95 -11.32
N ILE A 18 5.10 -4.02 -12.33
CA ILE A 18 3.68 -3.64 -12.18
C ILE A 18 2.95 -4.67 -11.30
N GLU A 19 3.25 -5.96 -11.48
CA GLU A 19 2.71 -6.99 -10.61
C GLU A 19 3.15 -6.81 -9.16
N GLU A 20 4.40 -6.39 -8.90
CA GLU A 20 4.88 -6.08 -7.55
C GLU A 20 4.14 -4.90 -6.93
N ILE A 21 3.93 -3.82 -7.68
CA ILE A 21 3.13 -2.67 -7.22
C ILE A 21 1.71 -3.13 -6.88
N GLN A 22 1.07 -3.91 -7.75
CA GLN A 22 -0.28 -4.45 -7.51
C GLN A 22 -0.32 -5.35 -6.28
N LYS A 23 0.66 -6.25 -6.11
CA LYS A 23 0.80 -7.08 -4.89
C LYS A 23 0.94 -6.22 -3.64
N GLY A 24 1.71 -5.14 -3.71
CA GLY A 24 1.87 -4.19 -2.62
C GLY A 24 0.55 -3.48 -2.27
N ILE A 25 -0.19 -2.99 -3.28
CA ILE A 25 -1.53 -2.41 -3.13
C ILE A 25 -2.49 -3.39 -2.45
N TYR A 26 -2.51 -4.66 -2.88
CA TYR A 26 -3.35 -5.69 -2.25
C TYR A 26 -2.97 -5.95 -0.79
N LYS A 27 -1.68 -5.94 -0.45
CA LYS A 27 -1.23 -6.05 0.95
C LYS A 27 -1.68 -4.88 1.80
N ILE A 28 -1.65 -3.65 1.25
CA ILE A 28 -2.14 -2.45 1.94
C ILE A 28 -3.64 -2.57 2.18
N GLU A 29 -4.42 -2.94 1.16
CA GLU A 29 -5.87 -3.12 1.28
C GLU A 29 -6.24 -4.19 2.32
N ASP A 30 -5.57 -5.34 2.28
CA ASP A 30 -5.77 -6.42 3.27
C ASP A 30 -5.33 -5.99 4.68
N GLY A 31 -4.27 -5.18 4.78
CA GLY A 31 -3.83 -4.57 6.03
C GLY A 31 -4.87 -3.63 6.63
N ILE A 32 -5.48 -2.75 5.83
CA ILE A 32 -6.56 -1.85 6.26
C ILE A 32 -7.77 -2.66 6.77
N LYS A 33 -8.17 -3.72 6.05
CA LYS A 33 -9.27 -4.61 6.49
C LYS A 33 -8.96 -5.30 7.81
N MET A 34 -7.72 -5.69 8.04
CA MET A 34 -7.27 -6.28 9.31
C MET A 34 -7.32 -5.26 10.46
N ILE A 35 -6.95 -3.99 10.20
CA ILE A 35 -7.06 -2.90 11.18
C ILE A 35 -8.53 -2.65 11.56
N GLN A 36 -9.42 -2.54 10.56
CA GLN A 36 -10.87 -2.41 10.79
C GLN A 36 -11.44 -3.57 11.60
N LYS A 37 -11.11 -4.80 11.23
CA LYS A 37 -11.50 -6.00 11.98
C LYS A 37 -10.97 -5.99 13.41
N GLY A 38 -9.75 -5.48 13.60
CA GLY A 38 -9.15 -5.31 14.92
C GLY A 38 -9.92 -4.35 15.81
N LEU A 39 -10.39 -3.22 15.26
CA LEU A 39 -11.30 -2.32 15.95
C LEU A 39 -12.62 -3.01 16.33
N ASP A 40 -13.24 -3.75 15.41
CA ASP A 40 -14.49 -4.47 15.69
C ASP A 40 -14.33 -5.48 16.84
N LEU A 41 -13.19 -6.17 16.88
CA LEU A 41 -12.86 -7.10 17.96
C LEU A 41 -12.71 -6.38 19.31
N ILE A 42 -12.07 -5.20 19.34
CA ILE A 42 -11.97 -4.38 20.56
C ILE A 42 -13.37 -3.97 21.03
N CYS A 43 -14.23 -3.50 20.12
CA CYS A 43 -15.63 -3.16 20.41
C CYS A 43 -16.44 -4.35 20.96
N CYS A 44 -16.12 -5.58 20.56
CA CYS A 44 -16.71 -6.81 21.08
C CYS A 44 -16.03 -7.35 22.36
N CYS A 45 -15.32 -6.50 23.10
CA CYS A 45 -14.57 -6.82 24.31
C CYS A 45 -13.41 -7.85 24.11
N ARG A 46 -12.99 -8.12 22.88
CA ARG A 46 -11.84 -9.00 22.56
C ARG A 46 -10.57 -8.18 22.34
N ILE A 47 -10.23 -7.36 23.34
CA ILE A 47 -9.19 -6.33 23.23
C ILE A 47 -7.84 -6.91 22.76
N ARG A 48 -7.38 -8.00 23.36
CA ARG A 48 -6.08 -8.62 23.01
C ARG A 48 -6.05 -9.17 21.58
N GLU A 49 -7.14 -9.76 21.11
CA GLU A 49 -7.26 -10.26 19.74
C GLU A 49 -7.30 -9.09 18.76
N GLY A 50 -8.04 -8.03 19.10
CA GLY A 50 -8.15 -6.83 18.29
C GLY A 50 -6.82 -6.10 18.14
N ILE A 51 -6.08 -5.86 19.22
CA ILE A 51 -4.74 -5.24 19.18
C ILE A 51 -3.80 -6.04 18.26
N LYS A 52 -3.76 -7.38 18.41
CA LYS A 52 -2.94 -8.23 17.52
C LYS A 52 -3.36 -8.12 16.06
N CYS A 53 -4.66 -8.07 15.78
CA CYS A 53 -5.18 -7.90 14.42
C CYS A 53 -4.78 -6.54 13.81
N ILE A 54 -4.77 -5.47 14.62
CA ILE A 54 -4.28 -4.15 14.20
C ILE A 54 -2.78 -4.19 13.93
N GLU A 55 -1.97 -4.82 14.80
CA GLU A 55 -0.52 -4.99 14.61
C GLU A 55 -0.20 -5.77 13.32
N GLU A 56 -0.91 -6.87 13.07
CA GLU A 56 -0.76 -7.67 11.85
C GLU A 56 -1.17 -6.86 10.61
N GLY A 57 -2.27 -6.12 10.68
CA GLY A 57 -2.74 -5.25 9.62
C GLY A 57 -1.73 -4.15 9.28
N LEU A 58 -1.18 -3.50 10.30
CA LEU A 58 -0.14 -2.48 10.17
C LEU A 58 1.11 -3.04 9.49
N CYS A 59 1.57 -4.23 9.89
CA CYS A 59 2.72 -4.89 9.27
C CYS A 59 2.48 -5.19 7.78
N LYS A 60 1.25 -5.55 7.40
CA LYS A 60 0.88 -5.73 5.99
C LYS A 60 0.88 -4.42 5.21
N VAL A 61 0.35 -3.33 5.79
CA VAL A 61 0.38 -1.99 5.17
C VAL A 61 1.83 -1.55 4.92
N GLU A 62 2.70 -1.68 5.92
CA GLU A 62 4.11 -1.28 5.78
C GLU A 62 4.84 -2.09 4.71
N LYS A 63 4.69 -3.42 4.71
CA LYS A 63 5.28 -4.29 3.68
C LYS A 63 4.73 -4.00 2.30
N GLY A 64 3.42 -3.78 2.19
CA GLY A 64 2.81 -3.44 0.92
C GLY A 64 3.30 -2.09 0.38
N LEU A 65 3.54 -1.12 1.27
CA LEU A 65 4.13 0.17 0.90
C LEU A 65 5.59 0.03 0.44
N GLU A 66 6.38 -0.82 1.11
CA GLU A 66 7.74 -1.16 0.67
C GLU A 66 7.76 -1.79 -0.72
N ASP A 67 6.88 -2.76 -0.97
CA ASP A 67 6.74 -3.41 -2.28
C ASP A 67 6.36 -2.41 -3.38
N VAL A 68 5.42 -1.49 -3.07
CA VAL A 68 5.03 -0.43 -4.01
C VAL A 68 6.22 0.48 -4.31
N ILE A 69 6.98 0.91 -3.29
CA ILE A 69 8.14 1.78 -3.46
C ILE A 69 9.23 1.06 -4.28
N ALA A 70 9.45 -0.22 -4.04
CA ALA A 70 10.41 -1.04 -4.79
C ALA A 70 10.01 -1.15 -6.26
N GLY A 71 8.77 -1.57 -6.54
CA GLY A 71 8.27 -1.70 -7.91
C GLY A 71 8.20 -0.36 -8.65
N LEU A 72 7.92 0.74 -7.95
CA LEU A 72 8.01 2.09 -8.52
C LEU A 72 9.46 2.47 -8.85
N SER A 73 10.41 2.20 -7.96
CA SER A 73 11.84 2.50 -8.18
C SER A 73 12.40 1.78 -9.40
N ASP A 74 11.96 0.55 -9.66
CA ASP A 74 12.29 -0.17 -10.89
C ASP A 74 11.67 0.47 -12.14
N PHE A 75 10.52 1.15 -11.97
CA PHE A 75 9.84 1.91 -13.00
C PHE A 75 10.51 3.27 -13.34
N GLU A 76 11.33 3.82 -12.43
CA GLU A 76 12.03 5.10 -12.61
C GLU A 76 12.95 5.11 -13.84
N PHE A 77 13.41 3.93 -14.26
CA PHE A 77 14.29 3.80 -15.42
C PHE A 77 13.57 4.02 -16.77
N GLU A 78 12.23 4.07 -16.81
CA GLU A 78 11.46 4.26 -18.05
C GLU A 78 10.41 5.39 -18.00
N CYS A 79 9.83 5.69 -16.85
CA CYS A 79 8.87 6.77 -16.65
C CYS A 79 9.17 7.53 -15.37
N ASP A 80 9.15 8.87 -15.44
CA ASP A 80 9.42 9.74 -14.29
C ASP A 80 8.22 9.80 -13.34
N TYR A 81 7.92 8.69 -12.65
CA TYR A 81 6.83 8.61 -11.68
C TYR A 81 7.07 9.54 -10.48
N ARG A 82 8.30 10.02 -10.27
CA ARG A 82 8.61 11.08 -9.31
C ARG A 82 7.92 12.40 -9.66
N SER A 83 7.34 12.54 -10.84
CA SER A 83 6.49 13.67 -11.19
C SER A 83 4.99 13.39 -10.97
N ASN A 84 4.60 12.16 -10.63
CA ASN A 84 3.20 11.80 -10.37
C ASN A 84 2.80 12.23 -8.94
N GLU A 85 2.10 13.35 -8.85
CA GLU A 85 1.60 13.90 -7.59
C GLU A 85 0.65 12.95 -6.86
N ALA A 86 -0.16 12.16 -7.58
CA ALA A 86 -1.10 11.22 -6.98
C ALA A 86 -0.38 10.06 -6.27
N ILE A 87 0.69 9.53 -6.85
CA ILE A 87 1.53 8.50 -6.20
C ILE A 87 2.17 9.06 -4.93
N LYS A 88 2.76 10.27 -5.00
CA LYS A 88 3.37 10.92 -3.84
C LYS A 88 2.35 11.16 -2.74
N ALA A 89 1.22 11.77 -3.08
CA ALA A 89 0.13 12.03 -2.15
C ALA A 89 -0.38 10.72 -1.53
N GLY A 90 -0.53 9.66 -2.33
CA GLY A 90 -0.94 8.35 -1.86
C GLY A 90 0.03 7.72 -0.87
N VAL A 91 1.32 7.69 -1.21
CA VAL A 91 2.37 7.17 -0.30
C VAL A 91 2.45 8.01 0.99
N CYS A 92 2.33 9.33 0.90
CA CYS A 92 2.30 10.20 2.07
C CYS A 92 1.08 9.93 2.95
N GLY A 93 -0.13 9.89 2.37
CA GLY A 93 -1.36 9.61 3.11
C GLY A 93 -1.33 8.25 3.82
N ILE A 94 -0.81 7.21 3.15
CA ILE A 94 -0.63 5.89 3.78
C ILE A 94 0.37 5.96 4.94
N LYS A 95 1.48 6.69 4.79
CA LYS A 95 2.46 6.86 5.88
C LYS A 95 1.88 7.60 7.08
N ASP A 96 1.07 8.62 6.83
CA ASP A 96 0.46 9.41 7.89
C ASP A 96 -0.63 8.59 8.61
N GLY A 97 -1.48 7.87 7.87
CA GLY A 97 -2.42 6.92 8.45
C GLY A 97 -1.72 5.80 9.24
N VAL A 98 -0.58 5.28 8.78
CA VAL A 98 0.23 4.31 9.55
C VAL A 98 0.71 4.91 10.87
N LYS A 99 1.14 6.17 10.90
CA LYS A 99 1.53 6.84 12.15
C LYS A 99 0.33 7.00 13.09
N GLY A 100 -0.84 7.39 12.57
CA GLY A 100 -2.07 7.50 13.35
C GLY A 100 -2.48 6.16 13.98
N VAL A 101 -2.44 5.07 13.20
CA VAL A 101 -2.73 3.73 13.73
C VAL A 101 -1.70 3.30 14.78
N LYS A 102 -0.41 3.59 14.58
CA LYS A 102 0.64 3.31 15.60
C LYS A 102 0.40 4.07 16.89
N GLN A 103 0.00 5.34 16.79
CA GLN A 103 -0.33 6.16 17.95
C GLN A 103 -1.52 5.56 18.70
N GLY A 104 -2.62 5.25 17.99
CA GLY A 104 -3.78 4.64 18.61
C GLY A 104 -3.47 3.26 19.21
N LEU A 105 -2.60 2.47 18.59
CA LEU A 105 -2.11 1.21 19.17
C LEU A 105 -1.36 1.43 20.50
N CYS A 106 -0.51 2.46 20.57
CA CYS A 106 0.20 2.83 21.79
C CYS A 106 -0.79 3.24 22.90
N GLU A 107 -1.84 3.99 22.56
CA GLU A 107 -2.90 4.39 23.49
C GLU A 107 -3.71 3.17 23.97
N LEU A 108 -4.08 2.27 23.07
CA LEU A 108 -4.75 0.99 23.40
C LEU A 108 -3.92 0.13 24.37
N GLN A 109 -2.60 0.08 24.19
CA GLN A 109 -1.68 -0.66 25.05
C GLN A 109 -1.49 0.00 26.43
N ASN A 110 -1.64 1.32 26.53
CA ASN A 110 -1.51 2.09 27.77
C ASN A 110 -2.83 2.25 28.54
N CYS A 111 -3.82 1.39 28.28
CA CYS A 111 -5.15 1.41 28.91
C CYS A 111 -6.02 2.64 28.59
N CYS A 112 -5.65 3.45 27.59
CA CYS A 112 -6.47 4.55 27.06
C CYS A 112 -7.33 4.02 25.89
N LEU A 113 -8.31 3.17 26.21
CA LEU A 113 -9.03 2.40 25.19
C LEU A 113 -9.89 3.29 24.29
N CYS A 114 -10.55 4.31 24.85
CA CYS A 114 -11.42 5.21 24.09
C CYS A 114 -10.59 6.05 23.11
N GLU A 115 -9.53 6.68 23.61
CA GLU A 115 -8.60 7.48 22.83
C GLU A 115 -7.93 6.64 21.75
N GLY A 116 -7.46 5.44 22.11
CA GLY A 116 -6.82 4.53 21.16
C GLY A 116 -7.77 4.06 20.05
N ILE A 117 -9.04 3.78 20.36
CA ILE A 117 -10.05 3.46 19.35
C ILE A 117 -10.30 4.67 18.42
N GLU A 118 -10.45 5.86 18.99
CA GLU A 118 -10.67 7.10 18.21
C GLU A 118 -9.49 7.38 17.29
N SER A 119 -8.26 7.35 17.80
CA SER A 119 -7.02 7.53 17.03
C SER A 119 -6.89 6.54 15.87
N VAL A 120 -7.14 5.24 16.09
CA VAL A 120 -7.11 4.25 15.00
C VAL A 120 -8.24 4.52 14.00
N ARG A 121 -9.44 4.89 14.47
CA ARG A 121 -10.59 5.16 13.62
C ARG A 121 -10.39 6.39 12.73
N GLU A 122 -9.74 7.43 13.24
CA GLU A 122 -9.37 8.64 12.48
C GLU A 122 -8.27 8.37 11.46
N ALA A 123 -7.37 7.41 11.74
CA ALA A 123 -6.28 7.06 10.83
C ALA A 123 -6.71 6.17 9.65
N ILE A 124 -7.79 5.39 9.78
CA ILE A 124 -8.33 4.55 8.70
C ILE A 124 -8.69 5.34 7.43
N PRO A 125 -9.44 6.46 7.47
CA PRO A 125 -9.75 7.21 6.27
C PRO A 125 -8.49 7.78 5.59
N GLU A 126 -7.44 8.14 6.34
CA GLU A 126 -6.16 8.56 5.75
C GLU A 126 -5.47 7.42 4.98
N LEU A 127 -5.53 6.19 5.52
CA LEU A 127 -5.03 5.00 4.83
C LEU A 127 -5.83 4.72 3.55
N GLU A 128 -7.17 4.82 3.61
CA GLU A 128 -8.05 4.57 2.47
C GLU A 128 -7.89 5.63 1.38
N GLU A 129 -7.82 6.90 1.74
CA GLU A 129 -7.57 8.00 0.80
C GLU A 129 -6.19 7.89 0.17
N GLY A 130 -5.17 7.62 0.98
CA GLY A 130 -3.82 7.38 0.50
C GLY A 130 -3.75 6.21 -0.48
N LEU A 131 -4.41 5.09 -0.17
CA LEU A 131 -4.52 3.95 -1.08
C LEU A 131 -5.25 4.32 -2.38
N CYS A 132 -6.34 5.07 -2.31
CA CYS A 132 -7.08 5.51 -3.49
C CYS A 132 -6.21 6.37 -4.42
N MET A 133 -5.47 7.33 -3.86
CA MET A 133 -4.55 8.19 -4.61
C MET A 133 -3.41 7.40 -5.23
N LEU A 134 -2.86 6.43 -4.49
CA LEU A 134 -1.84 5.53 -4.99
C LEU A 134 -2.34 4.70 -6.17
N VAL A 135 -3.51 4.08 -6.06
CA VAL A 135 -4.14 3.29 -7.14
C VAL A 135 -4.36 4.15 -8.39
N LYS A 136 -4.88 5.37 -8.22
CA LYS A 136 -5.07 6.32 -9.34
C LYS A 136 -3.75 6.62 -10.02
N GLY A 137 -2.73 7.02 -9.25
CA GLY A 137 -1.43 7.36 -9.80
C GLY A 137 -0.75 6.18 -10.50
N VAL A 138 -0.89 4.97 -9.98
CA VAL A 138 -0.38 3.75 -10.64
C VAL A 138 -1.10 3.48 -11.96
N ASN A 139 -2.43 3.65 -12.00
CA ASN A 139 -3.19 3.50 -13.25
C ASN A 139 -2.78 4.55 -14.29
N ASP A 140 -2.56 5.81 -13.88
CA ASP A 140 -2.10 6.87 -14.79
C ASP A 140 -0.75 6.50 -15.42
N VAL A 141 0.18 5.95 -14.64
CA VAL A 141 1.48 5.47 -15.13
C VAL A 141 1.32 4.31 -16.13
N ILE A 142 0.39 3.40 -15.89
CA ILE A 142 0.08 2.29 -16.81
C ILE A 142 -0.52 2.82 -18.12
N ASP A 143 -1.47 3.75 -18.04
CA ASP A 143 -2.15 4.34 -19.20
C ASP A 143 -1.20 5.16 -20.07
N GLU A 144 -0.31 5.95 -19.46
CA GLU A 144 0.76 6.65 -20.18
C GLU A 144 1.67 5.69 -20.94
N ARG A 145 2.06 4.59 -20.29
CA ARG A 145 2.91 3.56 -20.92
C ARG A 145 2.23 2.94 -22.12
N ASP A 146 0.97 2.54 -21.99
CA ASP A 146 0.24 1.90 -23.08
C ASP A 146 -0.02 2.86 -24.25
N SER A 147 -0.21 4.15 -23.96
CA SER A 147 -0.28 5.21 -24.97
C SER A 147 1.05 5.38 -25.72
N ARG A 148 2.19 5.36 -25.03
CA ARG A 148 3.53 5.41 -25.67
C ARG A 148 3.82 4.20 -26.55
N LYS A 149 3.37 3.00 -26.16
CA LYS A 149 3.52 1.78 -26.98
C LYS A 149 2.73 1.88 -28.28
N LYS A 150 1.49 2.36 -28.22
CA LYS A 150 0.64 2.53 -29.43
C LYS A 150 1.25 3.53 -30.42
N ASN A 151 1.84 4.62 -29.94
CA ASN A 151 2.46 5.64 -30.79
C ASN A 151 3.80 5.20 -31.44
N LYS A 152 4.47 4.16 -30.93
CA LYS A 152 5.70 3.60 -31.54
C LYS A 152 5.45 2.53 -32.61
N CYS A 153 4.19 2.11 -32.81
CA CYS A 153 3.80 1.09 -33.78
C CYS A 153 3.22 1.65 -35.10
N TYR A 154 3.36 2.96 -35.34
CA TYR A 154 3.00 3.63 -36.59
C TYR A 154 4.24 4.29 -37.22
#